data_AF-A0A1P8EHE5-F1
#
_entry.id   AF-A0A1P8EHE5-F1
#
_cell.length_a   1.000
_cell.length_b   1.000
_cell.length_c   1.000
_cell.angle_alpha   90.00
_cell.angle_beta   90.00
_cell.angle_gamma   90.00
#
_symmetry.space_group_name_H-M   'P 1'
#
loop_
_entity.id
_entity.type
_entity.pdbx_description
1 polymer ?
#
loop_
_entity_poly.entity_id
_entity_poly.type
_entity_poly.pdbx_seq_one_letter_code
_entity_poly.pdbx_strand_id
1 'polypeptide(L)'
;MLAFHFTHIDNLDSILEHGLLSTNLKNEMEVGHQNVANNHIQQTRSQIIIDTQLKLRNRREIWDECQVLHSLHDFVPFYFALKCPMLFQILTSKNIEQSDMIFIAIDPKKCLADLDEVYFSDASINRANDLPNLYSNEADLVKLNWAEIKNIKRVESENLKHQRMAEFLVKDVLALEYIDHIIVWSKGVKQNIIDLYNKKSITPPSIQFAETAHHYYQEPEAIFGGRKWDYSAVVGPTTLLSKTVKYYNNTLVHYEANKNNKAFKFRFKNLAALYEALFKDPNLLKEVSDAYGITMDYGHHKATIKVHSYNVHNNLFKIQEFNYLDENDQLIAKLSSLLHDIGKGPASRWKNNRMTKPDWNHSAKSLPMLLRILSTEVEDITEDQISKIFMCVTYDDLIGEIVGKGRDKEQLFVFTDSVDEVNLLFAVGKADMKDVYEPWLEEHKDALDALYEEAIQRVEQNA
;
A
#
# COMPACT_ATOMS: atom_id res chain seq x y z
N MET A 1 -4.33 29.83 -2.48
CA MET A 1 -3.16 28.93 -2.51
C MET A 1 -3.11 28.27 -1.16
N LEU A 2 -2.90 26.96 -1.08
CA LEU A 2 -3.01 26.20 0.17
C LEU A 2 -1.81 25.29 0.35
N ALA A 3 -1.54 24.90 1.58
CA ALA A 3 -0.65 23.79 1.91
C ALA A 3 -1.42 22.75 2.73
N PHE A 4 -1.03 21.49 2.60
CA PHE A 4 -1.78 20.34 3.08
C PHE A 4 -0.92 19.43 3.94
N HIS A 5 -1.38 19.12 5.15
CA HIS A 5 -0.82 18.05 5.96
C HIS A 5 -1.75 16.84 5.88
N PHE A 6 -1.26 15.70 5.43
CA PHE A 6 -2.04 14.46 5.46
C PHE A 6 -1.64 13.61 6.67
N THR A 7 -2.64 13.03 7.33
CA THR A 7 -2.47 12.21 8.54
C THR A 7 -3.57 11.16 8.61
N HIS A 8 -3.37 10.11 9.42
CA HIS A 8 -4.43 9.16 9.72
C HIS A 8 -5.52 9.80 10.59
N ILE A 9 -6.79 9.43 10.40
CA ILE A 9 -7.92 9.97 11.15
C ILE A 9 -7.80 9.75 12.66
N ASP A 10 -7.18 8.67 13.10
CA ASP A 10 -6.99 8.38 14.53
C ASP A 10 -6.07 9.38 15.23
N ASN A 11 -5.26 10.12 14.47
CA ASN A 11 -4.46 11.23 15.00
C ASN A 11 -5.29 12.48 15.29
N LEU A 12 -6.55 12.54 14.84
CA LEU A 12 -7.36 13.73 14.98
C LEU A 12 -7.66 14.04 16.45
N ASP A 13 -7.88 13.04 17.32
CA ASP A 13 -8.20 13.30 18.74
C ASP A 13 -7.07 14.07 19.45
N SER A 14 -5.82 13.68 19.23
CA SER A 14 -4.65 14.38 19.79
C SER A 14 -4.41 15.73 19.11
N ILE A 15 -4.67 15.84 17.81
CA ILE A 15 -4.63 17.13 17.10
C ILE A 15 -5.65 18.11 17.68
N LEU A 16 -6.86 17.66 18.01
CA LEU A 16 -7.88 18.50 18.64
C LEU A 16 -7.51 18.97 20.04
N GLU A 17 -6.64 18.23 20.73
CA GLU A 17 -6.21 18.55 22.09
C GLU A 17 -4.99 19.49 22.12
N HIS A 18 -4.05 19.29 21.21
CA HIS A 18 -2.74 19.95 21.25
C HIS A 18 -2.43 20.83 20.03
N GLY A 19 -3.27 20.82 19.00
CA GLY A 19 -2.90 21.29 17.66
C GLY A 19 -2.05 20.26 16.91
N LEU A 20 -1.59 20.61 15.70
CA LEU A 20 -0.66 19.75 14.97
C LEU A 20 0.75 19.96 15.53
N LEU A 21 1.28 18.96 16.22
CA LEU A 21 2.60 19.01 16.84
C LEU A 21 3.71 18.51 15.89
N SER A 22 4.89 19.12 16.01
CA SER A 22 6.13 18.68 15.39
C SER A 22 6.56 17.31 15.90
N THR A 23 7.52 16.66 15.22
CA THR A 23 7.94 15.31 15.63
C THR A 23 8.60 15.33 17.00
N ASN A 24 9.45 16.31 17.27
CA ASN A 24 10.14 16.41 18.56
C ASN A 24 9.17 16.71 19.70
N LEU A 25 8.20 17.63 19.52
CA LEU A 25 7.19 17.89 20.55
C LEU A 25 6.26 16.70 20.80
N LYS A 26 5.85 15.96 19.76
CA LYS A 26 5.07 14.73 19.96
C LYS A 26 5.82 13.73 20.85
N ASN A 27 7.13 13.57 20.62
CA ASN A 27 7.96 12.66 21.40
C ASN A 27 8.15 13.17 22.84
N GLU A 28 8.39 14.46 23.02
CA GLU A 28 8.56 15.08 24.36
C GLU A 28 7.28 14.97 25.20
N MET A 29 6.12 15.17 24.57
CA MET A 29 4.82 15.10 25.23
C MET A 29 4.25 13.67 25.32
N GLU A 30 4.96 12.67 24.79
CA GLU A 30 4.51 11.27 24.72
C GLU A 30 3.12 11.10 24.07
N VAL A 31 2.81 11.95 23.08
CA VAL A 31 1.50 11.95 22.41
C VAL A 31 1.39 10.74 21.49
N GLY A 32 0.40 9.88 21.76
CA GLY A 32 0.05 8.76 20.89
C GLY A 32 -0.22 9.23 19.46
N HIS A 33 0.47 8.62 18.50
CA HIS A 33 0.40 8.99 17.09
C HIS A 33 0.56 7.77 16.20
N GLN A 34 -0.42 7.52 15.33
CA GLN A 34 -0.29 6.56 14.26
C GLN A 34 0.64 7.12 13.19
N ASN A 35 1.87 6.63 13.21
CA ASN A 35 2.89 7.03 12.26
C ASN A 35 2.64 6.35 10.91
N VAL A 36 2.31 7.15 9.90
CA VAL A 36 2.13 6.71 8.51
C VAL A 36 3.37 6.98 7.65
N ALA A 37 4.42 7.59 8.22
CA ALA A 37 5.60 8.00 7.48
C ALA A 37 6.55 6.83 7.23
N ASN A 38 7.31 6.91 6.13
CA ASN A 38 8.36 5.94 5.83
C ASN A 38 9.53 6.12 6.82
N ASN A 39 9.91 5.04 7.52
CA ASN A 39 10.95 5.08 8.54
C ASN A 39 12.32 5.55 8.01
N HIS A 40 12.70 5.17 6.78
CA HIS A 40 13.95 5.64 6.18
C HIS A 40 13.93 7.15 5.90
N ILE A 41 12.78 7.67 5.46
CA ILE A 41 12.59 9.12 5.28
C ILE A 41 12.66 9.83 6.64
N GLN A 42 11.99 9.31 7.67
CA GLN A 42 12.04 9.90 9.02
C GLN A 42 13.46 9.88 9.60
N GLN A 43 14.20 8.80 9.40
CA GLN A 43 15.61 8.73 9.78
C GLN A 43 16.45 9.76 9.03
N THR A 44 16.25 9.92 7.73
CA THR A 44 16.93 10.95 6.94
C THR A 44 16.63 12.34 7.47
N ARG A 45 15.35 12.66 7.69
CA ARG A 45 14.89 13.95 8.21
C ARG A 45 15.44 14.28 9.59
N SER A 46 15.63 13.28 10.45
CA SER A 46 16.24 13.46 11.78
C SER A 46 17.68 14.00 11.74
N GLN A 47 18.35 13.84 10.59
CA GLN A 47 19.72 14.27 10.37
C GLN A 47 19.80 15.65 9.70
N ILE A 48 18.68 16.26 9.32
CA ILE A 48 18.67 17.56 8.64
C ILE A 48 18.44 18.67 9.68
N ILE A 49 19.23 19.74 9.57
CA ILE A 49 19.12 20.94 10.40
C ILE A 49 18.93 22.17 9.51
N ILE A 50 18.40 23.24 10.11
CA ILE A 50 18.42 24.60 9.58
C ILE A 50 19.55 25.32 10.30
N ASP A 51 20.50 25.89 9.56
CA ASP A 51 21.59 26.67 10.15
C ASP A 51 21.20 28.14 10.39
N THR A 52 22.07 28.90 11.09
CA THR A 52 21.84 30.32 11.39
C THR A 52 21.83 31.23 10.15
N GLN A 53 22.15 30.71 8.95
CA GLN A 53 22.02 31.39 7.67
C GLN A 53 20.78 30.94 6.87
N LEU A 54 19.86 30.20 7.52
CA LEU A 54 18.66 29.62 6.92
C LEU A 54 18.97 28.66 5.77
N LYS A 55 20.05 27.88 5.87
CA LYS A 55 20.36 26.79 4.93
C LYS A 55 20.09 25.45 5.56
N LEU A 56 19.55 24.54 4.75
CA LEU A 56 19.42 23.13 5.11
C LEU A 56 20.78 22.46 5.01
N ARG A 57 21.18 21.72 6.05
CA ARG A 57 22.45 20.99 6.10
C ARG A 57 22.27 19.65 6.79
N ASN A 58 23.14 18.69 6.50
CA ASN A 58 23.23 17.50 7.33
C ASN A 58 23.91 17.84 8.65
N ARG A 59 23.35 17.36 9.77
CA ARG A 59 23.91 17.49 11.12
C ARG A 59 25.35 16.99 11.19
N ARG A 60 25.70 15.96 10.42
CA ARG A 60 27.06 15.39 10.34
C ARG A 60 28.09 16.32 9.71
N GLU A 61 27.66 17.39 9.02
CA GLU A 61 28.54 18.38 8.39
C GLU A 61 28.81 19.60 9.29
N ILE A 62 28.20 19.64 10.48
CA ILE A 62 28.32 20.73 11.45
C ILE A 62 29.30 20.31 12.54
N TRP A 63 30.31 21.14 12.75
CA TRP A 63 31.34 20.93 13.78
C TRP A 63 31.12 21.81 15.02
N ASP A 64 30.37 22.90 14.87
CA ASP A 64 30.07 23.89 15.90
C ASP A 64 28.55 23.98 16.07
N GLU A 65 28.05 23.54 17.23
CA GLU A 65 26.62 23.56 17.54
C GLU A 65 26.01 24.96 17.51
N CYS A 66 26.81 26.02 17.67
CA CYS A 66 26.35 27.40 17.54
C CYS A 66 25.86 27.75 16.13
N GLN A 67 26.17 26.91 15.12
CA GLN A 67 25.67 27.07 13.74
C GLN A 67 24.28 26.47 13.55
N VAL A 68 23.79 25.65 14.48
CA VAL A 68 22.48 25.02 14.38
C VAL A 68 21.43 25.98 14.92
N LEU A 69 20.48 26.37 14.06
CA LEU A 69 19.33 27.15 14.48
C LEU A 69 18.21 26.21 14.97
N HIS A 70 17.82 25.24 14.12
CA HIS A 70 16.77 24.26 14.44
C HIS A 70 17.06 22.88 13.85
N SER A 71 16.45 21.84 14.42
CA SER A 71 16.28 20.55 13.76
C SER A 71 15.09 20.60 12.80
N LEU A 72 15.14 19.88 11.68
CA LEU A 72 13.97 19.74 10.81
C LEU A 72 12.79 19.07 11.53
N HIS A 73 13.05 18.23 12.53
CA HIS A 73 12.00 17.58 13.33
C HIS A 73 11.29 18.52 14.31
N ASP A 74 11.76 19.76 14.46
CA ASP A 74 11.07 20.82 15.20
C ASP A 74 9.91 21.41 14.39
N PHE A 75 9.71 21.00 13.14
CA PHE A 75 8.67 21.55 12.26
C PHE A 75 7.56 20.55 11.94
N VAL A 76 6.36 21.07 11.82
CA VAL A 76 5.19 20.41 11.23
C VAL A 76 5.25 20.60 9.70
N PRO A 77 5.38 19.52 8.91
CA PRO A 77 5.47 19.64 7.46
C PRO A 77 4.08 19.63 6.80
N PHE A 78 3.92 20.50 5.80
CA PHE A 78 2.79 20.56 4.89
C PHE A 78 3.31 20.51 3.46
N TYR A 79 2.54 19.93 2.53
CA TYR A 79 2.86 19.92 1.10
C TYR A 79 2.01 20.93 0.35
N PHE A 80 2.59 21.66 -0.60
CA PHE A 80 1.79 22.51 -1.50
C PHE A 80 1.04 21.71 -2.57
N ALA A 81 1.50 20.48 -2.86
CA ALA A 81 0.90 19.65 -3.88
C ALA A 81 -0.48 19.14 -3.46
N LEU A 82 -1.43 19.24 -4.40
CA LEU A 82 -2.73 18.57 -4.27
C LEU A 82 -2.50 17.05 -4.17
N LYS A 83 -1.68 16.50 -5.07
CA LYS A 83 -1.40 15.07 -5.17
C LYS A 83 0.04 14.75 -4.81
N CYS A 84 0.31 14.50 -3.53
CA CYS A 84 1.66 14.27 -3.03
C CYS A 84 2.17 12.85 -3.38
N PRO A 85 3.29 12.70 -4.12
CA PRO A 85 3.93 11.41 -4.37
C PRO A 85 4.27 10.61 -3.11
N MET A 86 4.54 11.29 -1.98
CA MET A 86 4.80 10.61 -0.70
C MET A 86 3.59 9.78 -0.24
N LEU A 87 2.36 10.28 -0.41
CA LEU A 87 1.16 9.50 -0.10
C LEU A 87 1.12 8.21 -0.91
N PHE A 88 1.44 8.25 -2.20
CA PHE A 88 1.45 7.04 -3.03
C PHE A 88 2.44 5.99 -2.51
N GLN A 89 3.63 6.42 -2.07
CA GLN A 89 4.63 5.52 -1.47
C GLN A 89 4.08 4.84 -0.20
N ILE A 90 3.38 5.59 0.65
CA ILE A 90 2.73 5.05 1.85
C ILE A 90 1.67 4.02 1.45
N LEU A 91 0.81 4.33 0.48
CA LEU A 91 -0.22 3.40 0.01
C LEU A 91 0.36 2.09 -0.54
N THR A 92 1.47 2.16 -1.28
CA THR A 92 2.14 0.97 -1.82
C THR A 92 2.79 0.07 -0.76
N SER A 93 2.90 0.51 0.50
CA SER A 93 3.28 -0.38 1.62
C SER A 93 2.16 -1.34 2.04
N LYS A 94 0.91 -1.07 1.61
CA LYS A 94 -0.30 -1.82 1.96
C LYS A 94 -0.54 -1.97 3.47
N ASN A 95 -0.09 -1.00 4.26
CA ASN A 95 -0.29 -0.98 5.71
C ASN A 95 -1.42 -0.06 6.16
N ILE A 96 -1.97 0.76 5.27
CA ILE A 96 -3.01 1.73 5.59
C ILE A 96 -4.14 1.69 4.58
N GLU A 97 -5.35 2.04 5.04
CA GLU A 97 -6.45 2.37 4.16
C GLU A 97 -6.36 3.84 3.75
N GLN A 98 -6.40 4.10 2.45
CA GLN A 98 -6.43 5.49 1.97
C GLN A 98 -7.68 6.25 2.47
N SER A 99 -8.79 5.54 2.71
CA SER A 99 -10.02 6.16 3.23
C SER A 99 -9.84 6.77 4.61
N ASP A 100 -8.86 6.31 5.37
CA ASP A 100 -8.62 6.71 6.74
C ASP A 100 -7.62 7.87 6.81
N MET A 101 -7.08 8.29 5.65
CA MET A 101 -6.25 9.48 5.51
C MET A 101 -7.11 10.72 5.37
N ILE A 102 -6.83 11.74 6.19
CA ILE A 102 -7.45 13.07 6.13
C ILE A 102 -6.39 14.11 5.74
N PHE A 103 -6.81 15.18 5.07
CA PHE A 103 -5.91 16.31 4.76
C PHE A 103 -6.38 17.55 5.50
N ILE A 104 -5.45 18.17 6.23
CA ILE A 104 -5.64 19.43 6.93
C ILE A 104 -5.06 20.52 6.04
N ALA A 105 -5.91 21.43 5.57
CA ALA A 105 -5.55 22.51 4.69
C ALA A 105 -5.36 23.81 5.47
N ILE A 106 -4.31 24.55 5.13
CA ILE A 106 -3.97 25.84 5.74
C ILE A 106 -3.71 26.88 4.64
N ASP A 107 -3.82 28.16 4.99
CA ASP A 107 -3.35 29.27 4.16
C ASP A 107 -1.90 29.62 4.53
N PRO A 108 -0.91 29.32 3.65
CA PRO A 108 0.49 29.64 3.89
C PRO A 108 0.74 31.14 4.06
N LYS A 109 -0.03 32.01 3.39
CA LYS A 109 0.16 33.46 3.48
C LYS A 109 -0.24 33.98 4.84
N LYS A 110 -1.37 33.50 5.37
CA LYS A 110 -1.81 33.81 6.74
C LYS A 110 -0.74 33.36 7.74
N CYS A 111 -0.24 32.13 7.60
CA CYS A 111 0.78 31.61 8.50
C CYS A 111 2.10 32.42 8.43
N LEU A 112 2.55 32.79 7.23
CA LEU A 112 3.75 33.65 7.06
C LEU A 112 3.59 35.07 7.61
N ALA A 113 2.35 35.56 7.72
CA ALA A 113 2.06 36.88 8.26
C ALA A 113 1.90 36.88 9.79
N ASP A 114 1.32 35.81 10.33
CA ASP A 114 0.88 35.76 11.73
C ASP A 114 1.85 34.98 12.65
N LEU A 115 2.66 34.07 12.11
CA LEU A 115 3.52 33.17 12.87
C LEU A 115 5.01 33.46 12.64
N ASP A 116 5.79 33.32 13.72
CA ASP A 116 7.24 33.35 13.67
C ASP A 116 7.81 31.98 13.24
N GLU A 117 9.05 31.99 12.75
CA GLU A 117 9.81 30.76 12.43
C GLU A 117 9.06 29.81 11.47
N VAL A 118 8.44 30.40 10.45
CA VAL A 118 7.80 29.69 9.34
C VAL A 118 8.71 29.70 8.12
N TYR A 119 8.86 28.54 7.47
CA TYR A 119 9.70 28.39 6.29
C TYR A 119 8.99 27.58 5.20
N PHE A 120 9.53 27.66 3.98
CA PHE A 120 9.14 26.76 2.90
C PHE A 120 10.31 26.45 1.99
N SER A 121 10.27 25.27 1.38
CA SER A 121 11.28 24.80 0.44
C SER A 121 10.77 24.81 -0.99
N ASP A 122 11.68 24.88 -1.97
CA ASP A 122 11.34 24.75 -3.40
C ASP A 122 11.28 23.29 -3.90
N ALA A 123 11.65 22.32 -3.05
CA ALA A 123 11.49 20.88 -3.29
C ALA A 123 11.41 20.10 -1.95
N SER A 124 11.16 18.79 -2.00
CA SER A 124 11.06 17.95 -0.80
C SER A 124 12.34 17.88 0.02
N ILE A 125 12.19 17.79 1.34
CA ILE A 125 13.30 17.64 2.29
C ILE A 125 13.32 16.18 2.79
N ASN A 126 13.57 15.25 1.87
CA ASN A 126 13.56 13.80 2.14
C ASN A 126 14.82 13.07 1.67
N ARG A 127 15.88 13.82 1.35
CA ARG A 127 17.18 13.30 0.90
C ARG A 127 18.29 13.95 1.71
N ALA A 128 19.33 13.19 2.01
CA ALA A 128 20.53 13.71 2.68
C ALA A 128 21.38 14.56 1.72
N ASN A 129 21.37 14.25 0.43
CA ASN A 129 22.09 15.00 -0.60
C ASN A 129 21.11 15.86 -1.40
N ASP A 130 21.61 16.93 -2.03
CA ASP A 130 20.82 17.86 -2.85
C ASP A 130 19.66 18.51 -2.09
N LEU A 131 19.97 19.05 -0.91
CA LEU A 131 18.99 19.76 -0.07
C LEU A 131 18.42 20.98 -0.80
N PRO A 132 17.10 21.22 -0.72
CA PRO A 132 16.46 22.34 -1.42
C PRO A 132 16.83 23.69 -0.78
N ASN A 133 16.48 24.77 -1.47
CA ASN A 133 16.57 26.09 -0.86
C ASN A 133 15.43 26.27 0.13
N LEU A 134 15.69 27.03 1.19
CA LEU A 134 14.72 27.41 2.20
C LEU A 134 14.43 28.91 2.11
N TYR A 135 13.17 29.27 2.27
CA TYR A 135 12.68 30.65 2.20
C TYR A 135 11.75 30.93 3.38
N SER A 136 11.67 32.19 3.80
CA SER A 136 10.75 32.66 4.85
C SER A 136 9.92 33.87 4.43
N ASN A 137 10.14 34.41 3.23
CA ASN A 137 9.43 35.59 2.74
C ASN A 137 8.30 35.17 1.78
N GLU A 138 7.09 35.70 1.96
CA GLU A 138 5.95 35.46 1.06
C GLU A 138 6.30 35.75 -0.42
N ALA A 139 7.12 36.76 -0.70
CA ALA A 139 7.51 37.11 -2.06
C ALA A 139 8.27 35.97 -2.77
N ASP A 140 8.95 35.11 -2.02
CA ASP A 140 9.71 33.97 -2.55
C ASP A 140 8.80 32.81 -2.96
N LEU A 141 7.49 32.86 -2.66
CA LEU A 141 6.54 31.87 -3.16
C LEU A 141 6.53 31.79 -4.70
N VAL A 142 6.94 32.85 -5.39
CA VAL A 142 7.08 32.86 -6.86
C VAL A 142 8.17 31.89 -7.37
N LYS A 143 9.11 31.48 -6.51
CA LYS A 143 10.22 30.58 -6.85
C LYS A 143 9.78 29.11 -6.94
N LEU A 144 8.64 28.74 -6.36
CA LEU A 144 8.13 27.39 -6.45
C LEU A 144 7.66 27.06 -7.87
N ASN A 145 7.85 25.81 -8.28
CA ASN A 145 7.36 25.30 -9.55
C ASN A 145 5.84 25.01 -9.48
N TRP A 146 5.02 26.06 -9.50
CA TRP A 146 3.57 25.95 -9.39
C TRP A 146 2.90 25.11 -10.47
N ALA A 147 3.47 25.08 -11.67
CA ALA A 147 2.96 24.24 -12.76
C ALA A 147 3.03 22.76 -12.38
N GLU A 148 4.12 22.35 -11.73
CA GLU A 148 4.35 20.98 -11.31
C GLU A 148 3.66 20.64 -9.98
N ILE A 149 3.62 21.57 -9.02
CA ILE A 149 2.88 21.42 -7.75
C ILE A 149 1.38 21.16 -7.99
N LYS A 150 0.78 21.82 -9.00
CA LYS A 150 -0.63 21.64 -9.37
C LYS A 150 -0.87 20.48 -10.34
N ASN A 151 0.17 19.81 -10.80
CA ASN A 151 0.06 18.73 -11.77
C ASN A 151 -0.45 17.46 -11.08
N ILE A 152 -1.64 17.00 -11.46
CA ILE A 152 -2.24 15.77 -10.92
C ILE A 152 -1.82 14.50 -11.69
N LYS A 153 -1.12 14.66 -12.83
CA LYS A 153 -0.65 13.54 -13.64
C LYS A 153 0.62 12.94 -13.05
N ARG A 154 0.94 11.71 -13.46
CA ARG A 154 2.21 11.06 -13.11
C ARG A 154 3.39 11.84 -13.69
N VAL A 155 4.45 11.94 -12.91
CA VAL A 155 5.74 12.52 -13.29
C VAL A 155 6.74 11.39 -13.42
N GLU A 156 7.53 11.39 -14.48
CA GLU A 156 8.64 10.43 -14.61
C GLU A 156 9.97 11.02 -14.11
N SER A 157 10.20 12.32 -14.28
CA SER A 157 11.41 13.00 -13.81
C SER A 157 11.45 13.07 -12.28
N GLU A 158 12.50 12.49 -11.69
CA GLU A 158 12.73 12.58 -10.25
C GLU A 158 12.81 14.03 -9.78
N ASN A 159 13.58 14.90 -10.46
CA ASN A 159 13.69 16.30 -10.07
C ASN A 159 12.32 17.01 -10.01
N LEU A 160 11.45 16.77 -11.00
CA LEU A 160 10.10 17.32 -11.00
C LEU A 160 9.22 16.72 -9.89
N LYS A 161 9.38 15.43 -9.54
CA LYS A 161 8.72 14.84 -8.36
C LYS A 161 9.14 15.54 -7.07
N HIS A 162 10.42 15.87 -6.91
CA HIS A 162 10.91 16.59 -5.73
C HIS A 162 10.37 17.99 -5.65
N GLN A 163 10.37 18.74 -6.75
CA GLN A 163 9.79 20.09 -6.81
C GLN A 163 8.29 20.08 -6.52
N ARG A 164 7.55 19.06 -7.00
CA ARG A 164 6.14 18.86 -6.65
C ARG A 164 5.95 18.71 -5.14
N MET A 165 6.86 18.02 -4.47
CA MET A 165 6.84 17.78 -3.03
C MET A 165 7.48 18.91 -2.21
N ALA A 166 7.51 20.14 -2.73
CA ALA A 166 7.86 21.32 -1.94
C ALA A 166 7.07 21.38 -0.63
N GLU A 167 7.76 21.72 0.46
CA GLU A 167 7.23 21.69 1.81
C GLU A 167 7.02 23.11 2.36
N PHE A 168 5.99 23.27 3.18
CA PHE A 168 5.78 24.39 4.07
C PHE A 168 5.95 23.89 5.51
N LEU A 169 6.69 24.63 6.31
CA LEU A 169 7.18 24.21 7.63
C LEU A 169 6.74 25.22 8.67
N VAL A 170 5.98 24.75 9.66
CA VAL A 170 5.57 25.54 10.82
C VAL A 170 6.27 25.00 12.04
N LYS A 171 6.99 25.85 12.78
CA LYS A 171 7.74 25.42 13.96
C LYS A 171 6.80 25.01 15.09
N ASP A 172 7.20 23.98 15.81
CA ASP A 172 6.61 23.47 17.05
C ASP A 172 5.17 22.97 16.90
N VAL A 173 4.21 23.89 16.79
CA VAL A 173 2.78 23.57 16.78
C VAL A 173 2.01 24.47 15.84
N LEU A 174 1.09 23.89 15.07
CA LEU A 174 0.04 24.64 14.39
C LEU A 174 -1.28 24.55 15.18
N ALA A 175 -1.75 25.68 15.67
CA ALA A 175 -3.01 25.79 16.39
C ALA A 175 -4.23 25.63 15.45
N LEU A 176 -5.37 25.21 16.01
CA LEU A 176 -6.55 24.82 15.24
C LEU A 176 -7.19 25.97 14.45
N GLU A 177 -7.03 27.21 14.90
CA GLU A 177 -7.54 28.42 14.24
C GLU A 177 -6.86 28.75 12.90
N TYR A 178 -5.78 28.06 12.57
CA TYR A 178 -5.11 28.14 11.26
C TYR A 178 -5.61 27.10 10.26
N ILE A 179 -6.42 26.13 10.70
CA ILE A 179 -7.03 25.14 9.82
C ILE A 179 -8.18 25.80 9.05
N ASP A 180 -8.02 25.93 7.73
CA ASP A 180 -9.03 26.48 6.84
C ASP A 180 -10.16 25.47 6.60
N HIS A 181 -9.78 24.24 6.25
CA HIS A 181 -10.72 23.13 6.06
C HIS A 181 -10.02 21.77 6.17
N ILE A 182 -10.84 20.73 6.31
CA ILE A 182 -10.40 19.33 6.25
C ILE A 182 -10.98 18.68 4.99
N ILE A 183 -10.14 17.93 4.27
CA ILE A 183 -10.54 17.17 3.09
C ILE A 183 -10.58 15.68 3.46
N VAL A 184 -11.69 15.02 3.11
CA VAL A 184 -11.93 13.61 3.42
C VAL A 184 -12.34 12.79 2.20
N TRP A 185 -12.16 11.48 2.32
CA TRP A 185 -12.48 10.51 1.27
C TRP A 185 -13.98 10.30 1.08
N SER A 186 -14.76 10.19 2.17
CA SER A 186 -16.18 9.81 2.09
C SER A 186 -17.06 10.48 3.13
N LYS A 187 -18.37 10.41 2.91
CA LYS A 187 -19.39 10.92 3.85
C LYS A 187 -19.30 10.27 5.23
N GLY A 188 -18.95 8.98 5.30
CA GLY A 188 -18.75 8.28 6.58
C GLY A 188 -17.62 8.90 7.38
N VAL A 189 -16.46 9.12 6.73
CA VAL A 189 -15.31 9.79 7.34
C VAL A 189 -15.65 11.21 7.81
N LYS A 190 -16.40 11.97 7.00
CA LYS A 190 -16.91 13.30 7.40
C LYS A 190 -17.71 13.23 8.70
N GLN A 191 -18.61 12.25 8.82
CA GLN A 191 -19.42 12.10 10.03
C GLN A 191 -18.56 11.77 11.24
N ASN A 192 -17.60 10.84 11.10
CA ASN A 192 -16.66 10.50 12.17
C ASN A 192 -15.88 11.73 12.66
N ILE A 193 -15.41 12.58 11.75
CA ILE A 193 -14.73 13.83 12.11
C ILE A 193 -15.67 14.76 12.88
N ILE A 194 -16.90 14.99 12.39
CA ILE A 194 -17.88 15.84 13.07
C ILE A 194 -18.13 15.35 14.50
N ASP A 195 -18.26 14.03 14.67
CA ASP A 195 -18.51 13.42 15.97
C ASP A 195 -17.33 13.62 16.94
N LEU A 196 -16.08 13.53 16.46
CA LEU A 196 -14.87 13.83 17.24
C LEU A 196 -14.81 15.30 17.68
N TYR A 197 -15.09 16.24 16.77
CA TYR A 197 -15.16 17.67 17.11
C TYR A 197 -16.25 17.96 18.15
N ASN A 198 -17.44 17.39 17.97
CA ASN A 198 -18.55 17.54 18.91
C ASN A 198 -18.20 16.97 20.29
N LYS A 199 -17.54 15.81 20.36
CA LYS A 199 -17.09 15.18 21.61
C LYS A 199 -16.15 16.08 22.40
N LYS A 200 -15.26 16.81 21.73
CA LYS A 200 -14.33 17.78 22.36
C LYS A 200 -14.96 19.17 22.55
N SER A 201 -16.23 19.37 22.17
CA SER A 201 -16.90 20.68 22.19
C SER A 201 -16.18 21.76 21.38
N ILE A 202 -15.53 21.37 20.27
CA ILE A 202 -14.82 22.26 19.35
C ILE A 202 -15.66 22.41 18.08
N THR A 203 -15.75 23.63 17.54
CA THR A 203 -16.43 23.84 16.25
C THR A 203 -15.54 23.33 15.11
N PRO A 204 -16.03 22.41 14.25
CA PRO A 204 -15.23 21.93 13.13
C PRO A 204 -15.04 23.04 12.09
N PRO A 205 -13.87 23.09 11.41
CA PRO A 205 -13.73 23.89 10.19
C PRO A 205 -14.60 23.30 9.08
N SER A 206 -14.61 23.93 7.91
CA SER A 206 -15.31 23.37 6.76
C SER A 206 -14.76 21.98 6.43
N ILE A 207 -15.64 21.00 6.15
CA ILE A 207 -15.23 19.65 5.73
C ILE A 207 -15.66 19.42 4.29
N GLN A 208 -14.66 19.27 3.42
CA GLN A 208 -14.80 19.10 1.99
C GLN A 208 -14.52 17.65 1.59
N PHE A 209 -15.12 17.23 0.47
CA PHE A 209 -14.75 15.97 -0.16
C PHE A 209 -13.67 16.26 -1.19
N ALA A 210 -12.70 15.36 -1.31
CA ALA A 210 -11.77 15.49 -2.42
C ALA A 210 -12.52 15.40 -3.75
N GLU A 211 -12.34 16.42 -4.58
CA GLU A 211 -12.64 16.28 -6.01
C GLU A 211 -11.82 15.12 -6.58
N THR A 212 -12.41 14.41 -7.54
CA THR A 212 -11.86 13.17 -8.09
C THR A 212 -10.38 13.33 -8.47
N ALA A 213 -9.54 12.46 -7.92
CA ALA A 213 -8.12 12.35 -8.18
C ALA A 213 -7.22 13.56 -7.81
N HIS A 214 -7.70 14.54 -7.04
CA HIS A 214 -6.88 15.68 -6.61
C HIS A 214 -5.95 15.31 -5.45
N HIS A 215 -6.49 14.92 -4.30
CA HIS A 215 -5.71 14.58 -3.11
C HIS A 215 -5.42 13.10 -2.99
N TYR A 216 -6.40 12.28 -3.41
CA TYR A 216 -6.30 10.84 -3.31
C TYR A 216 -5.97 10.17 -4.66
N TYR A 217 -5.42 8.97 -4.57
CA TYR A 217 -5.11 8.08 -5.68
C TYR A 217 -6.26 7.09 -5.87
N GLN A 218 -6.99 7.19 -6.97
CA GLN A 218 -8.13 6.32 -7.26
C GLN A 218 -7.78 5.31 -8.36
N GLU A 219 -8.38 4.12 -8.27
CA GLU A 219 -8.28 3.06 -9.28
C GLU A 219 -9.17 3.43 -10.49
N PRO A 220 -8.59 3.64 -11.69
CA PRO A 220 -9.35 3.91 -12.91
C PRO A 220 -10.28 2.78 -13.36
N GLU A 221 -10.00 1.56 -12.92
CA GLU A 221 -10.76 0.37 -13.30
C GLU A 221 -11.84 0.03 -12.27
N ALA A 222 -12.82 -0.77 -12.69
CA ALA A 222 -13.74 -1.37 -11.75
C ALA A 222 -13.06 -2.55 -11.06
N ILE A 223 -13.11 -2.60 -9.74
CA ILE A 223 -12.74 -3.77 -8.94
C ILE A 223 -13.94 -4.26 -8.13
N PHE A 224 -13.94 -5.54 -7.78
CA PHE A 224 -15.05 -6.21 -7.08
C PHE A 224 -16.43 -6.06 -7.76
N GLY A 225 -16.47 -5.92 -9.09
CA GLY A 225 -17.70 -5.67 -9.86
C GLY A 225 -18.34 -4.30 -9.62
N GLY A 226 -17.61 -3.36 -9.00
CA GLY A 226 -18.05 -1.99 -8.76
C GLY A 226 -17.91 -1.08 -9.99
N ARG A 227 -17.88 0.24 -9.78
CA ARG A 227 -17.65 1.21 -10.86
C ARG A 227 -16.20 1.69 -10.84
N LYS A 228 -15.78 2.28 -11.96
CA LYS A 228 -14.49 2.96 -12.08
C LYS A 228 -14.38 4.06 -11.02
N TRP A 229 -13.18 4.24 -10.45
CA TRP A 229 -12.88 5.28 -9.47
C TRP A 229 -13.55 5.11 -8.09
N ASP A 230 -14.26 4.02 -7.85
CA ASP A 230 -14.90 3.76 -6.53
C ASP A 230 -13.86 3.37 -5.45
N TYR A 231 -12.65 2.95 -5.83
CA TYR A 231 -11.64 2.41 -4.91
C TYR A 231 -10.31 3.15 -4.97
N SER A 232 -9.50 2.96 -3.92
CA SER A 232 -8.11 3.39 -3.85
C SER A 232 -7.27 2.73 -4.96
N ALA A 233 -6.29 3.47 -5.48
CA ALA A 233 -5.31 2.95 -6.44
C ALA A 233 -4.45 1.81 -5.86
N VAL A 234 -4.40 1.69 -4.54
CA VAL A 234 -3.92 0.52 -3.80
C VAL A 234 -4.98 0.17 -2.76
N VAL A 235 -5.66 -0.97 -2.90
CA VAL A 235 -6.61 -1.46 -1.91
C VAL A 235 -5.86 -1.73 -0.61
N GLY A 236 -6.32 -1.14 0.49
CA GLY A 236 -5.69 -1.31 1.78
C GLY A 236 -5.98 -2.69 2.39
N PRO A 237 -5.29 -3.01 3.51
CA PRO A 237 -5.30 -4.34 4.09
C PRO A 237 -6.67 -4.77 4.62
N THR A 238 -7.37 -3.87 5.31
CA THR A 238 -8.69 -4.13 5.90
C THR A 238 -9.76 -4.36 4.82
N THR A 239 -9.74 -3.55 3.78
CA THR A 239 -10.63 -3.68 2.62
C THR A 239 -10.33 -4.97 1.88
N LEU A 240 -9.06 -5.30 1.63
CA LEU A 240 -8.69 -6.54 0.95
C LEU A 240 -9.19 -7.75 1.75
N LEU A 241 -8.87 -7.84 3.04
CA LEU A 241 -9.32 -8.90 3.94
C LEU A 241 -10.85 -9.05 3.95
N SER A 242 -11.57 -7.95 4.17
CA SER A 242 -13.04 -7.95 4.18
C SER A 242 -13.63 -8.47 2.87
N LYS A 243 -13.03 -8.09 1.74
CA LYS A 243 -13.45 -8.56 0.42
C LYS A 243 -13.09 -10.03 0.22
N THR A 244 -11.91 -10.48 0.64
CA THR A 244 -11.51 -11.89 0.57
C THR A 244 -12.53 -12.76 1.30
N VAL A 245 -12.86 -12.45 2.55
CA VAL A 245 -13.87 -13.18 3.34
C VAL A 245 -15.23 -13.17 2.64
N LYS A 246 -15.65 -12.02 2.09
CA LYS A 246 -16.91 -11.93 1.35
C LYS A 246 -16.92 -12.82 0.10
N TYR A 247 -15.88 -12.79 -0.71
CA TYR A 247 -15.79 -13.58 -1.94
C TYR A 247 -15.63 -15.07 -1.66
N TYR A 248 -14.89 -15.43 -0.62
CA TYR A 248 -14.81 -16.78 -0.09
C TYR A 248 -16.20 -17.33 0.28
N ASN A 249 -16.94 -16.63 1.16
CA ASN A 249 -18.28 -17.04 1.58
C ASN A 249 -19.26 -17.14 0.39
N ASN A 250 -19.18 -16.18 -0.54
CA ASN A 250 -19.98 -16.25 -1.76
C ASN A 250 -19.61 -17.47 -2.61
N THR A 251 -18.34 -17.87 -2.67
CA THR A 251 -17.88 -19.05 -3.40
C THR A 251 -18.53 -20.31 -2.83
N LEU A 252 -18.55 -20.47 -1.50
CA LEU A 252 -19.21 -21.61 -0.84
C LEU A 252 -20.71 -21.67 -1.18
N VAL A 253 -21.40 -20.53 -1.09
CA VAL A 253 -22.84 -20.45 -1.42
C VAL A 253 -23.11 -20.81 -2.88
N HIS A 254 -22.30 -20.31 -3.82
CA HIS A 254 -22.49 -20.60 -5.24
C HIS A 254 -22.11 -22.04 -5.58
N TYR A 255 -21.05 -22.58 -4.97
CA TYR A 255 -20.64 -23.96 -5.13
C TYR A 255 -21.76 -24.92 -4.68
N GLU A 256 -22.32 -24.72 -3.49
CA GLU A 256 -23.43 -25.54 -2.98
C GLU A 256 -24.69 -25.43 -3.85
N ALA A 257 -25.01 -24.22 -4.33
CA ALA A 257 -26.13 -24.04 -5.26
C ALA A 257 -25.93 -24.82 -6.57
N ASN A 258 -24.72 -24.79 -7.14
CA ASN A 258 -24.37 -25.51 -8.37
C ASN A 258 -24.34 -27.02 -8.15
N LYS A 259 -23.82 -27.51 -7.02
CA LYS A 259 -23.78 -28.93 -6.66
C LYS A 259 -25.16 -29.54 -6.51
N ASN A 260 -26.10 -28.78 -5.94
CA ASN A 260 -27.50 -29.20 -5.79
C ASN A 260 -28.33 -29.07 -7.07
N ASN A 261 -27.83 -28.36 -8.09
CA ASN A 261 -28.49 -28.22 -9.38
C ASN A 261 -28.15 -29.39 -10.31
N LYS A 262 -29.07 -30.35 -10.46
CA LYS A 262 -28.90 -31.53 -11.34
C LYS A 262 -28.62 -31.20 -12.81
N ALA A 263 -29.00 -30.01 -13.28
CA ALA A 263 -28.74 -29.58 -14.66
C ALA A 263 -27.35 -28.95 -14.83
N PHE A 264 -26.72 -28.52 -13.74
CA PHE A 264 -25.38 -27.96 -13.77
C PHE A 264 -24.33 -29.06 -13.99
N LYS A 265 -23.30 -28.76 -14.78
CA LYS A 265 -22.20 -29.69 -15.09
C LYS A 265 -20.87 -28.98 -14.85
N PHE A 266 -20.13 -29.49 -13.88
CA PHE A 266 -18.74 -29.12 -13.66
C PHE A 266 -17.86 -29.70 -14.78
N ARG A 267 -16.80 -28.97 -15.13
CA ARG A 267 -15.87 -29.39 -16.18
C ARG A 267 -14.84 -30.39 -15.68
N PHE A 268 -14.43 -30.25 -14.42
CA PHE A 268 -13.39 -31.06 -13.80
C PHE A 268 -13.95 -31.80 -12.59
N LYS A 269 -13.51 -33.06 -12.43
CA LYS A 269 -13.98 -33.90 -11.33
C LYS A 269 -13.50 -33.39 -9.98
N ASN A 270 -12.25 -32.97 -9.88
CA ASN A 270 -11.62 -32.51 -8.65
C ASN A 270 -10.48 -31.53 -8.98
N LEU A 271 -9.82 -30.98 -7.95
CA LEU A 271 -8.71 -30.06 -8.13
C LEU A 271 -7.53 -30.65 -8.90
N ALA A 272 -7.23 -31.94 -8.73
CA ALA A 272 -6.13 -32.58 -9.45
C ALA A 272 -6.39 -32.58 -10.96
N ALA A 273 -7.62 -32.92 -11.37
CA ALA A 273 -8.04 -32.89 -12.77
C ALA A 273 -8.00 -31.46 -13.35
N LEU A 274 -8.41 -30.44 -12.58
CA LEU A 274 -8.28 -29.04 -13.00
C LEU A 274 -6.81 -28.66 -13.19
N TYR A 275 -5.96 -28.93 -12.21
CA TYR A 275 -4.52 -28.62 -12.26
C TYR A 275 -3.84 -29.30 -13.46
N GLU A 276 -4.02 -30.61 -13.66
CA GLU A 276 -3.39 -31.33 -14.78
C GLU A 276 -3.82 -30.79 -16.14
N ALA A 277 -5.12 -30.46 -16.28
CA ALA A 277 -5.65 -29.92 -17.51
C ALA A 277 -5.13 -28.50 -17.76
N LEU A 278 -5.15 -27.64 -16.74
CA LEU A 278 -4.71 -26.25 -16.84
C LEU A 278 -3.20 -26.14 -17.09
N PHE A 279 -2.39 -27.00 -16.45
CA PHE A 279 -0.95 -27.05 -16.66
C PHE A 279 -0.58 -27.44 -18.10
N LYS A 280 -1.43 -28.26 -18.76
CA LYS A 280 -1.25 -28.64 -20.18
C LYS A 280 -1.78 -27.57 -21.13
N ASP A 281 -2.94 -27.01 -20.86
CA ASP A 281 -3.57 -25.97 -21.67
C ASP A 281 -4.12 -24.81 -20.82
N PRO A 282 -3.39 -23.69 -20.72
CA PRO A 282 -3.82 -22.53 -19.95
C PRO A 282 -5.05 -21.82 -20.56
N ASN A 283 -5.46 -22.18 -21.78
CA ASN A 283 -6.64 -21.56 -22.42
C ASN A 283 -7.97 -22.14 -21.93
N LEU A 284 -7.94 -23.20 -21.11
CA LEU A 284 -9.14 -23.82 -20.56
C LEU A 284 -9.88 -22.89 -19.59
N LEU A 285 -9.16 -22.04 -18.87
CA LEU A 285 -9.76 -20.99 -18.04
C LEU A 285 -9.56 -19.63 -18.71
N LYS A 286 -10.67 -18.90 -18.87
CA LYS A 286 -10.66 -17.58 -19.50
C LYS A 286 -9.72 -16.62 -18.76
N GLU A 287 -9.76 -16.63 -17.43
CA GLU A 287 -8.97 -15.73 -16.58
C GLU A 287 -7.47 -15.96 -16.74
N VAL A 288 -7.05 -17.22 -16.88
CA VAL A 288 -5.67 -17.60 -17.11
C VAL A 288 -5.24 -17.20 -18.52
N SER A 289 -6.03 -17.56 -19.54
CA SER A 289 -5.77 -17.19 -20.94
C SER A 289 -5.65 -15.66 -21.13
N ASP A 290 -6.57 -14.92 -20.51
CA ASP A 290 -6.64 -13.46 -20.57
C ASP A 290 -5.42 -12.78 -19.92
N ALA A 291 -4.81 -13.40 -18.90
CA ALA A 291 -3.64 -12.87 -18.23
C ALA A 291 -2.32 -13.33 -18.88
N TYR A 292 -2.22 -14.58 -19.30
CA TYR A 292 -0.96 -15.23 -19.71
C TYR A 292 -0.29 -14.62 -20.96
N GLY A 293 -1.06 -13.92 -21.80
CA GLY A 293 -0.54 -13.17 -22.95
C GLY A 293 0.12 -11.83 -22.61
N ILE A 294 0.11 -11.42 -21.34
CA ILE A 294 0.67 -10.13 -20.91
C ILE A 294 2.17 -10.24 -20.71
N THR A 295 2.94 -9.32 -21.31
CA THR A 295 4.36 -9.13 -21.04
C THR A 295 4.56 -8.17 -19.87
N MET A 296 5.24 -8.61 -18.82
CA MET A 296 5.68 -7.77 -17.72
C MET A 296 7.06 -7.20 -18.01
N ASP A 297 7.17 -5.88 -17.97
CA ASP A 297 8.39 -5.13 -18.23
C ASP A 297 8.54 -3.95 -17.26
N TYR A 298 8.83 -4.28 -16.02
CA TYR A 298 9.09 -3.32 -14.94
C TYR A 298 9.91 -4.00 -13.84
N GLY A 299 10.77 -3.23 -13.16
CA GLY A 299 11.67 -3.79 -12.15
C GLY A 299 12.50 -4.95 -12.71
N HIS A 300 12.45 -6.09 -12.01
CA HIS A 300 13.13 -7.32 -12.43
C HIS A 300 12.28 -8.21 -13.38
N HIS A 301 11.00 -7.91 -13.58
CA HIS A 301 10.18 -8.69 -14.51
C HIS A 301 10.53 -8.37 -15.97
N LYS A 302 10.85 -9.42 -16.74
CA LYS A 302 11.19 -9.36 -18.17
C LYS A 302 10.54 -10.49 -19.00
N ALA A 303 9.46 -11.07 -18.48
CA ALA A 303 8.81 -12.25 -19.05
C ALA A 303 7.30 -12.04 -19.21
N THR A 304 6.63 -12.96 -19.88
CA THR A 304 5.16 -13.01 -19.85
C THR A 304 4.68 -13.57 -18.53
N ILE A 305 3.44 -13.26 -18.14
CA ILE A 305 2.79 -13.87 -16.98
C ILE A 305 2.84 -15.39 -17.09
N LYS A 306 2.61 -15.96 -18.30
CA LYS A 306 2.75 -17.41 -18.51
C LYS A 306 4.12 -17.92 -18.06
N VAL A 307 5.20 -17.37 -18.61
CA VAL A 307 6.56 -17.86 -18.32
C VAL A 307 6.85 -17.74 -16.82
N HIS A 308 6.49 -16.60 -16.24
CA HIS A 308 6.60 -16.35 -14.81
C HIS A 308 5.86 -17.41 -13.98
N SER A 309 4.56 -17.61 -14.19
CA SER A 309 3.76 -18.60 -13.45
C SER A 309 4.30 -20.03 -13.56
N TYR A 310 4.79 -20.46 -14.74
CA TYR A 310 5.43 -21.78 -14.88
C TYR A 310 6.77 -21.86 -14.15
N ASN A 311 7.54 -20.77 -14.09
CA ASN A 311 8.78 -20.75 -13.34
C ASN A 311 8.52 -20.79 -11.82
N VAL A 312 7.55 -20.01 -11.32
CA VAL A 312 7.09 -20.07 -9.93
C VAL A 312 6.68 -21.50 -9.57
N HIS A 313 5.85 -22.14 -10.41
CA HIS A 313 5.50 -23.55 -10.27
C HIS A 313 6.73 -24.46 -10.15
N ASN A 314 7.70 -24.32 -11.05
CA ASN A 314 8.91 -25.15 -11.06
C ASN A 314 9.85 -24.86 -9.89
N ASN A 315 9.80 -23.65 -9.34
CA ASN A 315 10.59 -23.25 -8.19
C ASN A 315 10.05 -23.83 -6.89
N LEU A 316 8.75 -24.15 -6.79
CA LEU A 316 8.15 -24.80 -5.60
C LEU A 316 8.95 -26.02 -5.14
N PHE A 317 9.37 -26.87 -6.08
CA PHE A 317 10.16 -28.09 -5.79
C PHE A 317 11.56 -27.82 -5.20
N LYS A 318 12.01 -26.56 -5.19
CA LYS A 318 13.29 -26.12 -4.60
C LYS A 318 13.08 -25.40 -3.26
N ILE A 319 11.84 -25.18 -2.84
CA ILE A 319 11.51 -24.50 -1.58
C ILE A 319 11.35 -25.53 -0.47
N GLN A 320 11.92 -25.27 0.69
CA GLN A 320 11.94 -26.20 1.82
C GLN A 320 10.54 -26.45 2.35
N GLU A 321 9.77 -25.39 2.55
CA GLU A 321 8.41 -25.39 3.09
C GLU A 321 7.44 -26.18 2.21
N PHE A 322 7.66 -26.20 0.89
CA PHE A 322 6.87 -27.01 -0.02
C PHE A 322 7.02 -28.52 0.25
N ASN A 323 8.19 -28.96 0.70
CA ASN A 323 8.43 -30.37 1.03
C ASN A 323 7.83 -30.79 2.37
N TYR A 324 7.38 -29.84 3.19
CA TYR A 324 6.66 -30.10 4.44
C TYR A 324 5.17 -30.30 4.23
N LEU A 325 4.64 -29.81 3.11
CA LEU A 325 3.23 -29.95 2.76
C LEU A 325 2.90 -31.39 2.36
N ASP A 326 1.69 -31.82 2.72
CA ASP A 326 1.11 -33.06 2.24
C ASP A 326 0.75 -33.00 0.73
N GLU A 327 0.32 -34.12 0.16
CA GLU A 327 0.01 -34.17 -1.28
C GLU A 327 -1.12 -33.22 -1.70
N ASN A 328 -2.08 -32.96 -0.80
CA ASN A 328 -3.21 -32.09 -1.06
C ASN A 328 -2.78 -30.62 -1.08
N ASP A 329 -1.97 -30.20 -0.11
CA ASP A 329 -1.49 -28.83 -0.01
C ASP A 329 -0.38 -28.54 -1.04
N GLN A 330 0.43 -29.53 -1.40
CA GLN A 330 1.29 -29.42 -2.57
C GLN A 330 0.49 -29.21 -3.86
N LEU A 331 -0.66 -29.86 -4.02
CA LEU A 331 -1.55 -29.63 -5.17
C LEU A 331 -2.12 -28.20 -5.14
N ILE A 332 -2.52 -27.69 -3.97
CA ILE A 332 -2.98 -26.31 -3.81
C ILE A 332 -1.88 -25.31 -4.18
N ALA A 333 -0.65 -25.49 -3.71
CA ALA A 333 0.48 -24.62 -4.06
C ALA A 333 0.75 -24.61 -5.57
N LYS A 334 0.77 -25.79 -6.21
CA LYS A 334 0.95 -25.92 -7.66
C LYS A 334 -0.16 -25.21 -8.43
N LEU A 335 -1.43 -25.43 -8.08
CA LEU A 335 -2.54 -24.75 -8.75
C LEU A 335 -2.49 -23.24 -8.53
N SER A 336 -2.23 -22.80 -7.29
CA SER A 336 -2.12 -21.38 -6.93
C SER A 336 -0.99 -20.69 -7.70
N SER A 337 0.14 -21.36 -7.96
CA SER A 337 1.22 -20.80 -8.80
C SER A 337 0.77 -20.49 -10.25
N LEU A 338 -0.23 -21.21 -10.78
CA LEU A 338 -0.81 -20.94 -12.11
C LEU A 338 -1.89 -19.85 -12.06
N LEU A 339 -2.44 -19.55 -10.87
CA LEU A 339 -3.55 -18.64 -10.68
C LEU A 339 -3.17 -17.31 -10.01
N HIS A 340 -2.03 -17.22 -9.32
CA HIS A 340 -1.67 -16.08 -8.47
C HIS A 340 -1.81 -14.73 -9.20
N ASP A 341 -1.42 -14.72 -10.47
CA ASP A 341 -1.36 -13.52 -11.30
C ASP A 341 -2.59 -13.25 -12.19
N ILE A 342 -3.67 -14.05 -12.09
CA ILE A 342 -4.86 -13.89 -12.97
C ILE A 342 -5.49 -12.50 -12.85
N GLY A 343 -5.37 -11.86 -11.68
CA GLY A 343 -5.86 -10.51 -11.43
C GLY A 343 -5.17 -9.41 -12.24
N LYS A 344 -4.01 -9.68 -12.85
CA LYS A 344 -3.36 -8.77 -13.81
C LYS A 344 -4.08 -8.74 -15.17
N GLY A 345 -4.89 -9.74 -15.48
CA GLY A 345 -5.69 -9.82 -16.71
C GLY A 345 -6.97 -8.99 -16.70
N PRO A 346 -7.64 -8.81 -17.85
CA PRO A 346 -7.22 -9.24 -19.18
C PRO A 346 -6.15 -8.37 -19.82
N ALA A 347 -5.46 -8.92 -20.82
CA ALA A 347 -4.40 -8.24 -21.56
C ALA A 347 -4.85 -6.92 -22.21
N SER A 348 -6.12 -6.80 -22.56
CA SER A 348 -6.73 -5.60 -23.13
C SER A 348 -6.70 -4.37 -22.23
N ARG A 349 -6.44 -4.54 -20.91
CA ARG A 349 -6.21 -3.44 -19.96
C ARG A 349 -4.88 -2.73 -20.21
N TRP A 350 -3.93 -3.43 -20.84
CA TRP A 350 -2.56 -2.98 -21.02
C TRP A 350 -2.31 -2.57 -22.46
N LYS A 351 -1.66 -1.43 -22.65
CA LYS A 351 -1.29 -0.96 -23.99
C LYS A 351 -0.37 -2.00 -24.63
N ASN A 352 -0.77 -2.52 -25.79
CA ASN A 352 -0.07 -3.57 -26.53
C ASN A 352 0.19 -4.84 -25.70
N ASN A 353 -0.71 -5.18 -24.76
CA ASN A 353 -0.56 -6.32 -23.84
C ASN A 353 0.74 -6.26 -23.00
N ARG A 354 1.28 -5.06 -22.75
CA ARG A 354 2.54 -4.87 -22.01
C ARG A 354 2.31 -4.05 -20.74
N MET A 355 2.64 -4.65 -19.60
CA MET A 355 2.71 -3.97 -18.31
C MET A 355 4.06 -3.29 -18.15
N THR A 356 4.07 -1.96 -18.10
CA THR A 356 5.28 -1.16 -17.81
C THR A 356 5.34 -0.68 -16.36
N LYS A 357 4.42 -1.16 -15.52
CA LYS A 357 4.30 -0.87 -14.10
C LYS A 357 3.59 -2.01 -13.38
N PRO A 358 3.80 -2.17 -12.07
CA PRO A 358 3.02 -3.10 -11.25
C PRO A 358 1.52 -2.78 -11.27
N ASP A 359 0.69 -3.82 -11.15
CA ASP A 359 -0.73 -3.71 -10.81
C ASP A 359 -0.91 -3.93 -9.30
N TRP A 360 -1.01 -2.83 -8.56
CA TRP A 360 -1.11 -2.85 -7.09
C TRP A 360 -2.40 -3.51 -6.57
N ASN A 361 -3.37 -3.72 -7.45
CA ASN A 361 -4.68 -4.28 -7.11
C ASN A 361 -4.94 -5.64 -7.76
N HIS A 362 -3.93 -6.32 -8.31
CA HIS A 362 -4.12 -7.63 -8.95
C HIS A 362 -4.74 -8.64 -7.97
N SER A 363 -4.29 -8.69 -6.72
CA SER A 363 -4.88 -9.53 -5.68
C SER A 363 -6.37 -9.24 -5.44
N ALA A 364 -6.78 -7.96 -5.42
CA ALA A 364 -8.19 -7.59 -5.32
C ALA A 364 -8.99 -7.99 -6.57
N LYS A 365 -8.37 -7.90 -7.75
CA LYS A 365 -8.98 -8.24 -9.04
C LYS A 365 -9.11 -9.75 -9.25
N SER A 366 -8.32 -10.58 -8.55
CA SER A 366 -8.43 -12.04 -8.61
C SER A 366 -9.63 -12.59 -7.84
N LEU A 367 -10.13 -11.91 -6.81
CA LEU A 367 -11.28 -12.40 -6.00
C LEU A 367 -12.53 -12.81 -6.80
N PRO A 368 -13.08 -11.98 -7.71
CA PRO A 368 -14.22 -12.40 -8.54
C PRO A 368 -13.87 -13.55 -9.51
N MET A 369 -12.60 -13.66 -9.90
CA MET A 369 -12.11 -14.74 -10.77
C MET A 369 -12.07 -16.06 -10.01
N LEU A 370 -11.52 -16.05 -8.80
CA LEU A 370 -11.50 -17.20 -7.89
C LEU A 370 -12.91 -17.70 -7.59
N LEU A 371 -13.83 -16.79 -7.25
CA LEU A 371 -15.23 -17.15 -7.03
C LEU A 371 -15.79 -17.91 -8.22
N ARG A 372 -15.61 -17.40 -9.44
CA ARG A 372 -16.12 -18.06 -10.63
C ARG A 372 -15.46 -19.43 -10.82
N ILE A 373 -14.14 -19.51 -10.80
CA ILE A 373 -13.39 -20.75 -11.04
C ILE A 373 -13.83 -21.83 -10.04
N LEU A 374 -13.74 -21.53 -8.74
CA LEU A 374 -13.92 -22.52 -7.68
C LEU A 374 -15.38 -22.92 -7.46
N SER A 375 -16.35 -22.08 -7.83
CA SER A 375 -17.78 -22.43 -7.74
C SER A 375 -18.36 -23.10 -8.99
N THR A 376 -17.66 -23.07 -10.13
CA THR A 376 -18.24 -23.53 -11.42
C THR A 376 -17.42 -24.59 -12.17
N GLU A 377 -16.11 -24.68 -11.93
CA GLU A 377 -15.24 -25.56 -12.74
C GLU A 377 -15.05 -26.95 -12.14
N VAL A 378 -15.10 -27.07 -10.80
CA VAL A 378 -14.68 -28.27 -10.07
C VAL A 378 -15.83 -28.89 -9.28
N GLU A 379 -16.11 -30.18 -9.49
CA GLU A 379 -17.21 -30.89 -8.84
C GLU A 379 -16.92 -31.21 -7.37
N ASP A 380 -15.78 -31.84 -7.09
CA ASP A 380 -15.37 -32.26 -5.75
C ASP A 380 -14.23 -31.36 -5.25
N ILE A 381 -14.59 -30.35 -4.45
CA ILE A 381 -13.66 -29.44 -3.77
C ILE A 381 -14.12 -29.23 -2.34
N THR A 382 -13.18 -29.18 -1.40
CA THR A 382 -13.47 -28.98 0.03
C THR A 382 -13.44 -27.49 0.39
N GLU A 383 -14.05 -27.15 1.52
CA GLU A 383 -13.98 -25.80 2.07
C GLU A 383 -12.54 -25.37 2.37
N ASP A 384 -11.73 -26.26 2.97
CA ASP A 384 -10.30 -26.06 3.23
C ASP A 384 -9.51 -25.73 1.95
N GLN A 385 -9.75 -26.51 0.88
CA GLN A 385 -9.13 -26.26 -0.43
C GLN A 385 -9.50 -24.89 -1.01
N ILE A 386 -10.77 -24.48 -0.89
CA ILE A 386 -11.21 -23.15 -1.35
C ILE A 386 -10.49 -22.07 -0.52
N SER A 387 -10.47 -22.20 0.80
CA SER A 387 -9.83 -21.24 1.72
C SER A 387 -8.36 -21.04 1.38
N LYS A 388 -7.60 -22.13 1.30
CA LYS A 388 -6.15 -22.11 1.01
C LYS A 388 -5.83 -21.55 -0.38
N ILE A 389 -6.65 -21.82 -1.41
CA ILE A 389 -6.47 -21.20 -2.73
C ILE A 389 -6.72 -19.68 -2.67
N PHE A 390 -7.77 -19.23 -1.95
CA PHE A 390 -8.01 -17.80 -1.75
C PHE A 390 -6.84 -17.13 -1.03
N MET A 391 -6.30 -17.78 0.01
CA MET A 391 -5.12 -17.32 0.73
C MET A 391 -3.92 -17.17 -0.21
N CYS A 392 -3.51 -18.22 -0.92
CA CYS A 392 -2.33 -18.18 -1.78
C CYS A 392 -2.43 -17.24 -2.98
N VAL A 393 -3.60 -17.10 -3.60
CA VAL A 393 -3.77 -16.26 -4.81
C VAL A 393 -4.02 -14.80 -4.45
N THR A 394 -4.57 -14.50 -3.27
CA THR A 394 -4.81 -13.11 -2.85
C THR A 394 -3.61 -12.53 -2.09
N TYR A 395 -2.80 -13.37 -1.45
CA TYR A 395 -1.65 -12.96 -0.65
C TYR A 395 -0.35 -13.57 -1.19
N ASP A 396 -0.29 -13.74 -2.51
CA ASP A 396 0.86 -14.27 -3.23
C ASP A 396 2.13 -13.44 -2.99
N ASP A 397 1.98 -12.12 -2.90
CA ASP A 397 3.08 -11.18 -2.66
C ASP A 397 3.37 -10.91 -1.17
N LEU A 398 2.58 -11.45 -0.24
CA LEU A 398 2.62 -11.06 1.18
C LEU A 398 3.99 -11.28 1.83
N ILE A 399 4.57 -12.47 1.67
CA ILE A 399 5.87 -12.81 2.27
C ILE A 399 6.97 -11.88 1.75
N GLY A 400 7.06 -11.72 0.43
CA GLY A 400 8.04 -10.85 -0.21
C GLY A 400 7.85 -9.37 0.16
N GLU A 401 6.61 -8.91 0.33
CA GLU A 401 6.32 -7.54 0.75
C GLU A 401 6.63 -7.28 2.23
N ILE A 402 6.45 -8.26 3.12
CA ILE A 402 6.82 -8.13 4.53
C ILE A 402 8.34 -7.94 4.63
N VAL A 403 9.13 -8.86 4.06
CA VAL A 403 10.60 -8.82 4.21
C VAL A 403 11.28 -7.78 3.32
N GLY A 404 10.67 -7.41 2.18
CA GLY A 404 11.28 -6.54 1.17
C GLY A 404 10.72 -5.12 1.11
N LYS A 405 9.49 -4.88 1.57
CA LYS A 405 8.81 -3.56 1.45
C LYS A 405 8.25 -3.02 2.76
N GLY A 406 8.40 -3.75 3.87
CA GLY A 406 7.93 -3.33 5.18
C GLY A 406 6.41 -3.40 5.33
N ARG A 407 5.75 -4.34 4.63
CA ARG A 407 4.35 -4.69 4.91
C ARG A 407 4.25 -5.29 6.31
N ASP A 408 3.19 -4.96 7.04
CA ASP A 408 3.00 -5.39 8.42
C ASP A 408 2.81 -6.91 8.48
N LYS A 409 3.67 -7.57 9.25
CA LYS A 409 3.63 -9.03 9.46
C LYS A 409 2.36 -9.49 10.17
N GLU A 410 1.66 -8.63 10.91
CA GLU A 410 0.38 -9.01 11.52
C GLU A 410 -0.64 -9.43 10.46
N GLN A 411 -0.51 -8.96 9.21
CA GLN A 411 -1.35 -9.41 8.10
C GLN A 411 -1.13 -10.88 7.71
N LEU A 412 0.05 -11.46 7.97
CA LEU A 412 0.30 -12.89 7.80
C LEU A 412 -0.48 -13.70 8.84
N PHE A 413 -0.40 -13.30 10.09
CA PHE A 413 -0.97 -14.03 11.22
C PHE A 413 -2.50 -14.05 11.23
N VAL A 414 -3.16 -13.18 10.46
CA VAL A 414 -4.61 -13.20 10.25
C VAL A 414 -5.08 -14.44 9.46
N PHE A 415 -4.21 -15.07 8.66
CA PHE A 415 -4.58 -16.19 7.78
C PHE A 415 -3.98 -17.53 8.21
N THR A 416 -3.00 -17.54 9.12
CA THR A 416 -2.25 -18.74 9.46
C THR A 416 -2.67 -19.23 10.84
N ASP A 417 -3.64 -20.14 10.86
CA ASP A 417 -4.09 -20.84 12.06
C ASP A 417 -3.45 -22.23 12.19
N SER A 418 -2.72 -22.68 11.16
CA SER A 418 -2.05 -23.97 11.08
C SER A 418 -0.64 -23.89 10.48
N VAL A 419 0.20 -24.88 10.80
CA VAL A 419 1.57 -24.99 10.28
C VAL A 419 1.56 -25.16 8.76
N ASP A 420 0.55 -25.86 8.24
CA ASP A 420 0.39 -26.08 6.80
C ASP A 420 0.08 -24.77 6.06
N GLU A 421 -0.73 -23.87 6.62
CA GLU A 421 -1.00 -22.55 6.03
C GLU A 421 0.24 -21.66 6.00
N VAL A 422 1.05 -21.69 7.06
CA VAL A 422 2.36 -21.01 7.10
C VAL A 422 3.25 -21.56 5.99
N ASN A 423 3.42 -22.88 5.92
CA ASN A 423 4.23 -23.53 4.89
C ASN A 423 3.75 -23.20 3.48
N LEU A 424 2.43 -23.13 3.28
CA LEU A 424 1.83 -22.86 1.98
C LEU A 424 2.11 -21.45 1.48
N LEU A 425 1.93 -20.43 2.34
CA LEU A 425 2.25 -19.05 2.02
C LEU A 425 3.75 -18.85 1.78
N PHE A 426 4.60 -19.46 2.61
CA PHE A 426 6.05 -19.41 2.42
C PHE A 426 6.49 -20.12 1.15
N ALA A 427 5.92 -21.28 0.82
CA ALA A 427 6.23 -22.01 -0.40
C ALA A 427 5.93 -21.18 -1.66
N VAL A 428 4.72 -20.66 -1.77
CA VAL A 428 4.30 -19.84 -2.93
C VAL A 428 5.08 -18.52 -2.96
N GLY A 429 5.17 -17.81 -1.84
CA GLY A 429 5.85 -16.52 -1.76
C GLY A 429 7.35 -16.61 -2.07
N LYS A 430 8.07 -17.59 -1.51
CA LYS A 430 9.50 -17.80 -1.82
C LYS A 430 9.72 -18.24 -3.27
N ALA A 431 8.83 -19.06 -3.82
CA ALA A 431 8.91 -19.48 -5.22
C ALA A 431 8.69 -18.32 -6.20
N ASP A 432 7.77 -17.40 -5.86
CA ASP A 432 7.53 -16.16 -6.59
C ASP A 432 8.75 -15.23 -6.53
N MET A 433 9.21 -14.90 -5.32
CA MET A 433 10.43 -14.09 -5.10
C MET A 433 11.61 -14.62 -5.91
N LYS A 434 11.80 -15.95 -5.94
CA LYS A 434 12.89 -16.60 -6.68
C LYS A 434 12.82 -16.37 -8.18
N ASP A 435 11.63 -16.38 -8.78
CA ASP A 435 11.50 -16.09 -10.21
C ASP A 435 11.67 -14.60 -10.52
N VAL A 436 11.17 -13.72 -9.63
CA VAL A 436 11.34 -12.27 -9.82
C VAL A 436 12.81 -11.88 -9.76
N TYR A 437 13.51 -12.27 -8.70
CA TYR A 437 14.95 -12.04 -8.55
C TYR A 437 15.55 -13.04 -7.55
N GLU A 438 16.19 -14.08 -8.07
CA GLU A 438 16.74 -15.18 -7.27
C GLU A 438 17.59 -14.74 -6.05
N PRO A 439 18.46 -13.71 -6.13
CA PRO A 439 19.24 -13.25 -4.97
C PRO A 439 18.41 -12.76 -3.77
N TRP A 440 17.15 -12.37 -3.95
CA TRP A 440 16.31 -11.91 -2.83
C TRP A 440 16.14 -12.93 -1.73
N LEU A 441 16.16 -14.23 -2.03
CA LEU A 441 16.07 -15.26 -1.00
C LEU A 441 17.28 -15.24 -0.06
N GLU A 442 18.46 -14.92 -0.58
CA GLU A 442 19.68 -14.80 0.22
C GLU A 442 19.77 -13.43 0.89
N GLU A 443 19.48 -12.35 0.15
CA GLU A 443 19.50 -10.98 0.68
C GLU A 443 18.53 -10.76 1.86
N HIS A 444 17.40 -11.48 1.87
CA HIS A 444 16.40 -11.41 2.92
C HIS A 444 16.36 -12.65 3.82
N LYS A 445 17.40 -13.51 3.78
CA LYS A 445 17.42 -14.79 4.50
C LYS A 445 17.07 -14.66 5.98
N ASP A 446 17.78 -13.79 6.71
CA ASP A 446 17.57 -13.61 8.15
C ASP A 446 16.15 -13.12 8.47
N ALA A 447 15.60 -12.23 7.63
CA ALA A 447 14.25 -11.72 7.80
C ALA A 447 13.17 -12.77 7.48
N LEU A 448 13.41 -13.61 6.47
CA LEU A 448 12.54 -14.74 6.12
C LEU A 448 12.54 -15.80 7.22
N ASP A 449 13.72 -16.17 7.73
CA ASP A 449 13.88 -17.18 8.77
C ASP A 449 13.23 -16.69 10.08
N ALA A 450 13.46 -15.43 10.47
CA ALA A 450 12.81 -14.83 11.65
C ALA A 450 11.26 -14.75 11.52
N LEU A 451 10.76 -14.35 10.35
CA LEU A 451 9.31 -14.30 10.10
C LEU A 451 8.67 -15.68 10.16
N TYR A 452 9.34 -16.69 9.59
CA TYR A 452 8.86 -18.07 9.59
C TYR A 452 8.82 -18.64 11.01
N GLU A 453 9.90 -18.49 11.78
CA GLU A 453 9.97 -18.96 13.17
C GLU A 453 8.88 -18.33 14.04
N GLU A 454 8.63 -17.03 13.90
CA GLU A 454 7.55 -16.36 14.62
C GLU A 454 6.17 -16.87 14.22
N ALA A 455 5.93 -17.09 12.92
CA ALA A 455 4.66 -17.63 12.43
C ALA A 455 4.37 -19.02 13.00
N ILE A 456 5.37 -19.92 12.99
CA ILE A 456 5.25 -21.26 13.56
C ILE A 456 4.97 -21.19 15.06
N GLN A 457 5.72 -20.37 15.81
CA GLN A 457 5.52 -20.22 17.26
C GLN A 457 4.12 -19.73 17.61
N ARG A 458 3.54 -18.79 16.85
CA ARG A 458 2.18 -18.29 17.11
C ARG A 458 1.13 -19.35 16.87
N VAL A 459 1.25 -20.12 15.79
CA VAL A 459 0.33 -21.23 15.51
C VAL A 459 0.41 -22.28 16.62
N GLU A 460 1.61 -22.67 17.04
CA GLU A 460 1.80 -23.66 18.10
C GLU A 460 1.28 -23.21 19.47
N GLN A 461 1.26 -21.90 19.74
CA GLN A 461 0.69 -21.34 20.98
C GLN A 461 -0.85 -21.29 20.97
N ASN A 462 -1.46 -21.26 19.78
CA ASN A 462 -2.92 -21.18 19.61
C ASN A 462 -3.57 -22.56 19.45
N ALA A 463 -2.79 -23.62 19.22
CA ALA A 463 -3.21 -25.02 19.14
C ALA A 463 -3.37 -25.65 20.54
#